data_AF-A0A097QSV6-F1
#
_entry.id   AF-A0A097QSV6-F1
#
_cell.length_a   1.000
_cell.length_b   1.000
_cell.length_c   1.000
_cell.angle_alpha   90.00
_cell.angle_beta   90.00
_cell.angle_gamma   90.00
#
_symmetry.space_group_name_H-M   'P 1'
#
loop_
_entity.id
_entity.type
_entity.pdbx_description
1 polymer ?
#
loop_
_entity_poly.entity_id
_entity_poly.type
_entity_poly.pdbx_seq_one_letter_code
_entity_poly.pdbx_strand_id
1 'polypeptide(L)'
;MSFDEFLYSIGESVERIVSAVRSFIFPEPSENPPSFGFTGRFVKSNVTLHELFSLHLQLCFLLYLFLNFALVFLTRNPLWLIVVAAPYFLYLRYLLRRYGDFLLDKKPYQVFYAVLSALSFLAFFGYSLVRLYAGGIVYVYLYILSVAALVLIFRWYFKRTFGRDYTYGVVEEVKNDVIKVFVHDDIAANVKPGRYWLPAVPDAEPGRVVKVLVEDRTFRSARPVRIIEVYLPQSSQSSTEPKNATE
;
A
#
# COMPACT_ATOMS: atom_id res chain seq x y z
N MET A 1 25.99 -42.04 -1.64
CA MET A 1 24.87 -41.45 -2.39
C MET A 1 24.77 -42.17 -3.71
N SER A 2 23.68 -42.90 -3.93
CA SER A 2 23.42 -43.56 -5.21
C SER A 2 22.97 -42.51 -6.23
N PHE A 3 23.16 -42.80 -7.52
CA PHE A 3 22.73 -41.92 -8.61
C PHE A 3 21.22 -41.65 -8.57
N ASP A 4 20.44 -42.61 -8.06
CA ASP A 4 18.99 -42.50 -7.89
C ASP A 4 18.59 -41.50 -6.80
N GLU A 5 19.32 -41.44 -5.67
CA GLU A 5 19.11 -40.42 -4.63
C GLU A 5 19.39 -39.00 -5.15
N PHE A 6 20.40 -38.86 -6.02
CA PHE A 6 20.74 -37.58 -6.65
C PHE A 6 19.67 -37.12 -7.63
N LEU A 7 19.17 -38.01 -8.49
CA LEU A 7 18.08 -37.70 -9.42
C LEU A 7 16.77 -37.38 -8.68
N TYR A 8 16.47 -38.10 -7.59
CA TYR A 8 15.30 -37.82 -6.77
C TYR A 8 15.40 -36.46 -6.06
N SER A 9 16.57 -36.12 -5.53
CA SER A 9 16.83 -34.80 -4.92
C SER A 9 16.71 -33.65 -5.91
N ILE A 10 17.16 -33.85 -7.16
CA ILE A 10 16.95 -32.89 -8.25
C ILE A 10 15.47 -32.76 -8.57
N GLY A 11 14.74 -33.88 -8.70
CA GLY A 11 13.30 -33.89 -8.96
C GLY A 11 12.51 -33.12 -7.90
N GLU A 12 12.77 -33.40 -6.62
CA GLU A 12 12.12 -32.71 -5.49
C GLU A 12 12.48 -31.22 -5.45
N SER A 13 13.74 -30.87 -5.78
CA SER A 13 14.17 -29.47 -5.86
C SER A 13 13.48 -28.72 -7.01
N VAL A 14 13.34 -29.35 -8.17
CA VAL A 14 12.62 -28.78 -9.33
C VAL A 14 11.15 -28.60 -8.99
N GLU A 15 10.50 -29.57 -8.34
CA GLU A 15 9.09 -29.48 -7.95
C GLU A 15 8.85 -28.36 -6.93
N ARG A 16 9.76 -28.17 -5.96
CA ARG A 16 9.74 -27.03 -5.03
C ARG A 16 9.91 -25.69 -5.75
N ILE A 17 10.80 -25.61 -6.74
CA ILE A 17 10.99 -24.38 -7.54
C ILE A 17 9.75 -24.11 -8.39
N VAL A 18 9.20 -25.11 -9.06
CA VAL A 18 8.01 -24.98 -9.91
C VAL A 18 6.79 -24.57 -9.09
N SER A 19 6.57 -25.19 -7.93
CA SER A 19 5.48 -24.81 -7.03
C SER A 19 5.67 -23.41 -6.44
N ALA A 20 6.90 -23.00 -6.11
CA ALA A 20 7.22 -21.64 -5.69
C ALA A 20 6.97 -20.61 -6.80
N VAL A 21 7.39 -20.90 -8.04
CA VAL A 21 7.14 -20.04 -9.20
C VAL A 21 5.64 -19.95 -9.51
N ARG A 22 4.92 -21.08 -9.45
CA ARG A 22 3.47 -21.12 -9.69
C ARG A 22 2.71 -20.31 -8.64
N SER A 23 3.06 -20.46 -7.35
CA SER A 23 2.44 -19.68 -6.26
C SER A 23 2.84 -18.19 -6.32
N PHE A 24 4.01 -17.86 -6.87
CA PHE A 24 4.40 -16.48 -7.12
C PHE A 24 3.58 -15.83 -8.26
N ILE A 25 3.34 -16.56 -9.34
CA ILE A 25 2.56 -16.08 -10.51
C ILE A 25 1.04 -16.05 -10.20
N PHE A 26 0.56 -17.06 -9.46
CA PHE A 26 -0.82 -17.22 -9.03
C PHE A 26 -0.89 -17.23 -7.49
N PRO A 27 -0.72 -16.05 -6.86
CA PRO A 27 -0.77 -15.92 -5.41
C PRO A 27 -2.20 -16.16 -4.89
N GLU A 28 -2.33 -17.11 -3.97
CA GLU A 28 -3.54 -17.31 -3.16
C GLU A 28 -3.45 -16.45 -1.89
N PRO A 29 -4.58 -16.06 -1.27
CA PRO A 29 -4.57 -15.38 0.02
C PRO A 29 -3.81 -16.20 1.09
N SER A 30 -3.03 -15.54 1.93
CA SER A 30 -2.33 -16.16 3.07
C SER A 30 -3.07 -15.90 4.35
N GLU A 31 -3.31 -16.94 5.14
CA GLU A 31 -3.79 -16.81 6.53
C GLU A 31 -2.70 -16.31 7.48
N ASN A 32 -1.43 -16.54 7.13
CA ASN A 32 -0.28 -16.12 7.94
C ASN A 32 0.18 -14.71 7.59
N PRO A 33 0.54 -13.89 8.60
CA PRO A 33 1.03 -12.53 8.37
C PRO A 33 2.39 -12.54 7.67
N PRO A 34 2.69 -11.50 6.86
CA PRO A 34 3.97 -11.41 6.17
C PRO A 34 5.13 -11.18 7.16
N SER A 35 6.17 -12.01 7.06
CA SER A 35 7.42 -11.82 7.81
C SER A 35 8.38 -10.91 7.04
N PHE A 36 8.21 -9.60 7.17
CA PHE A 36 9.15 -8.65 6.55
C PHE A 36 10.45 -8.52 7.37
N GLY A 37 11.38 -9.46 7.20
CA GLY A 37 12.62 -9.50 7.97
C GLY A 37 13.51 -8.25 7.83
N PHE A 38 13.56 -7.64 6.65
CA PHE A 38 14.36 -6.42 6.44
C PHE A 38 13.66 -5.16 6.95
N THR A 39 12.40 -4.92 6.62
CA THR A 39 11.70 -3.71 7.06
C THR A 39 11.42 -3.73 8.57
N GLY A 40 11.14 -4.91 9.15
CA GLY A 40 10.99 -5.07 10.59
C GLY A 40 12.26 -4.73 11.40
N ARG A 41 13.46 -4.89 10.83
CA ARG A 41 14.72 -4.49 11.48
C ARG A 41 14.93 -2.98 11.55
N PHE A 42 14.33 -2.23 10.63
CA PHE A 42 14.44 -0.76 10.60
C PHE A 42 13.38 -0.05 11.44
N VAL A 43 12.43 -0.80 12.00
CA VAL A 43 11.24 -0.26 12.67
C VAL A 43 11.25 -0.62 14.16
N LYS A 44 11.01 0.37 15.03
CA LYS A 44 10.86 0.16 16.49
C LYS A 44 9.61 -0.66 16.80
N SER A 45 9.60 -1.42 17.88
CA SER A 45 8.64 -2.50 18.22
C SER A 45 7.13 -2.17 18.28
N ASN A 46 6.71 -0.93 18.03
CA ASN A 46 5.33 -0.47 18.23
C ASN A 46 4.57 -0.23 16.91
N VAL A 47 4.96 -0.90 15.82
CA VAL A 47 4.32 -0.74 14.50
C VAL A 47 3.46 -1.96 14.20
N THR A 48 2.25 -1.69 13.75
CA THR A 48 1.23 -2.70 13.48
C THR A 48 1.49 -3.42 12.16
N LEU A 49 0.95 -4.63 11.97
CA LEU A 49 1.16 -5.41 10.74
C LEU A 49 0.73 -4.64 9.49
N HIS A 50 -0.40 -3.93 9.57
CA HIS A 50 -0.89 -3.04 8.52
C HIS A 50 0.12 -1.96 8.15
N GLU A 51 0.70 -1.29 9.15
CA GLU A 51 1.68 -0.23 8.93
C GLU A 51 3.01 -0.76 8.39
N LEU A 52 3.47 -1.92 8.86
CA LEU A 52 4.64 -2.59 8.30
C LEU A 52 4.41 -2.96 6.83
N PHE A 53 3.22 -3.43 6.48
CA PHE A 53 2.89 -3.77 5.11
C PHE A 53 2.77 -2.53 4.22
N SER A 54 2.09 -1.47 4.69
CA SER A 54 2.02 -0.19 3.99
C SER A 54 3.42 0.40 3.77
N LEU A 55 4.27 0.39 4.79
CA LEU A 55 5.67 0.80 4.69
C LEU A 55 6.45 -0.02 3.67
N HIS A 56 6.28 -1.35 3.67
CA HIS A 56 6.92 -2.22 2.70
C HIS A 56 6.50 -1.90 1.26
N LEU A 57 5.21 -1.66 1.02
CA LEU A 57 4.70 -1.21 -0.29
C LEU A 57 5.33 0.14 -0.70
N GLN A 58 5.42 1.09 0.23
CA GLN A 58 6.06 2.40 -0.02
C GLN A 58 7.55 2.26 -0.36
N LEU A 59 8.29 1.42 0.37
CA LEU A 59 9.71 1.18 0.13
C LEU A 59 9.94 0.47 -1.21
N CYS A 60 9.13 -0.53 -1.54
CA CYS A 60 9.19 -1.19 -2.84
C CYS A 60 8.89 -0.22 -3.98
N PHE A 61 7.89 0.65 -3.82
CA PHE A 61 7.58 1.68 -4.81
C PHE A 61 8.71 2.71 -4.94
N LEU A 62 9.30 3.16 -3.83
CA LEU A 62 10.42 4.10 -3.84
C LEU A 62 11.66 3.50 -4.52
N LEU A 63 11.98 2.24 -4.21
CA LEU A 63 13.07 1.52 -4.88
C LEU A 63 12.80 1.41 -6.39
N TYR A 64 11.56 1.09 -6.77
CA TYR A 64 11.14 1.07 -8.17
C TYR A 64 11.33 2.42 -8.85
N LEU A 65 10.91 3.53 -8.23
CA LEU A 65 11.15 4.88 -8.76
C LEU A 65 12.64 5.18 -8.93
N PHE A 66 13.45 4.86 -7.92
CA PHE A 66 14.89 5.08 -7.94
C PHE A 66 15.57 4.29 -9.08
N LEU A 67 15.20 3.02 -9.26
CA LEU A 67 15.73 2.18 -10.33
C LEU A 67 15.34 2.71 -11.72
N ASN A 68 14.08 3.10 -11.93
CA ASN A 68 13.66 3.70 -13.20
C ASN A 68 14.40 5.01 -13.47
N PHE A 69 14.50 5.87 -12.47
CA PHE A 69 15.25 7.12 -12.56
C PHE A 69 16.69 6.81 -13.00
N ALA A 70 17.41 5.98 -12.25
CA ALA A 70 18.77 5.57 -12.58
C ALA A 70 18.88 5.06 -14.03
N LEU A 71 18.00 4.15 -14.44
CA LEU A 71 18.02 3.59 -15.80
C LEU A 71 17.81 4.63 -16.90
N VAL A 72 16.94 5.62 -16.70
CA VAL A 72 16.74 6.71 -17.68
C VAL A 72 18.01 7.57 -17.85
N PHE A 73 18.83 7.70 -16.81
CA PHE A 73 20.12 8.42 -16.90
C PHE A 73 21.24 7.55 -17.44
N LEU A 74 21.33 6.30 -17.02
CA LEU A 74 22.42 5.38 -17.33
C LEU A 74 22.28 4.73 -18.71
N THR A 75 21.06 4.51 -19.18
CA THR A 75 20.79 3.77 -20.42
C THR A 75 19.99 4.61 -21.40
N ARG A 76 20.32 4.51 -22.70
CA ARG A 76 19.50 5.11 -23.77
C ARG A 76 18.38 4.18 -24.25
N ASN A 77 18.47 2.89 -23.93
CA ASN A 77 17.53 1.89 -24.40
C ASN A 77 16.33 1.79 -23.44
N PRO A 78 15.11 2.17 -23.85
CA PRO A 78 13.93 2.16 -22.99
C PRO A 78 13.49 0.74 -22.58
N LEU A 79 13.99 -0.32 -23.24
CA LEU A 79 13.64 -1.70 -22.91
C LEU A 79 14.08 -2.11 -21.49
N TRP A 80 15.13 -1.49 -20.93
CA TRP A 80 15.54 -1.75 -19.55
C TRP A 80 14.47 -1.37 -18.52
N LEU A 81 13.63 -0.38 -18.82
CA LEU A 81 12.51 -0.02 -17.96
C LEU A 81 11.46 -1.13 -17.92
N ILE A 82 11.26 -1.86 -19.03
CA ILE A 82 10.37 -3.02 -19.08
C ILE A 82 10.94 -4.17 -18.23
N VAL A 83 12.26 -4.40 -18.33
CA VAL A 83 12.96 -5.44 -17.55
C VAL A 83 12.84 -5.20 -16.05
N VAL A 84 12.81 -3.95 -15.58
CA VAL A 84 12.57 -3.62 -14.16
C VAL A 84 11.08 -3.59 -13.81
N ALA A 85 10.23 -3.09 -14.71
CA ALA A 85 8.79 -3.01 -14.47
C ALA A 85 8.14 -4.40 -14.36
N ALA A 86 8.47 -5.35 -15.24
CA ALA A 86 7.87 -6.68 -15.24
C ALA A 86 7.99 -7.41 -13.89
N PRO A 87 9.19 -7.60 -13.29
CA PRO A 87 9.31 -8.23 -11.98
C PRO A 87 8.67 -7.40 -10.87
N TYR A 88 8.73 -6.06 -10.94
CA TYR A 88 8.07 -5.20 -9.98
C TYR A 88 6.54 -5.38 -9.98
N PHE A 89 5.89 -5.38 -11.15
CA PHE A 89 4.44 -5.58 -11.26
C PHE A 89 4.01 -6.98 -10.82
N LEU A 90 4.81 -8.00 -11.14
CA LEU A 90 4.59 -9.36 -10.64
C LEU A 90 4.67 -9.41 -9.10
N TYR A 91 5.70 -8.77 -8.54
CA TYR A 91 5.88 -8.70 -7.09
C TYR A 91 4.76 -7.90 -6.39
N LEU A 92 4.33 -6.78 -6.98
CA LEU A 92 3.21 -5.98 -6.47
C LEU A 92 1.91 -6.79 -6.49
N ARG A 93 1.63 -7.51 -7.59
CA ARG A 93 0.49 -8.42 -7.70
C ARG A 93 0.56 -9.53 -6.65
N TYR A 94 1.75 -10.11 -6.44
CA TYR A 94 1.99 -11.12 -5.41
C TYR A 94 1.61 -10.58 -4.03
N LEU A 95 2.19 -9.45 -3.62
CA LEU A 95 1.95 -8.85 -2.30
C LEU A 95 0.48 -8.51 -2.08
N LEU A 96 -0.15 -7.81 -3.02
CA LEU A 96 -1.52 -7.31 -2.87
C LEU A 96 -2.59 -8.42 -2.92
N ARG A 97 -2.30 -9.55 -3.57
CA ARG A 97 -3.21 -10.71 -3.55
C ARG A 97 -3.00 -11.59 -2.34
N ARG A 98 -1.74 -11.88 -1.99
CA ARG A 98 -1.39 -12.78 -0.88
C ARG A 98 -1.66 -12.15 0.49
N TYR A 99 -1.30 -10.88 0.68
CA TYR A 99 -1.34 -10.20 1.98
C TYR A 99 -2.34 -9.03 2.04
N GLY A 100 -3.16 -8.86 1.00
CA GLY A 100 -4.12 -7.76 0.94
C GLY A 100 -5.16 -7.76 2.07
N ASP A 101 -5.42 -8.90 2.70
CA ASP A 101 -6.41 -9.04 3.77
C ASP A 101 -5.89 -8.54 5.13
N PHE A 102 -4.59 -8.26 5.25
CA PHE A 102 -4.01 -7.60 6.42
C PHE A 102 -4.10 -6.08 6.37
N LEU A 103 -4.65 -5.53 5.27
CA LEU A 103 -4.93 -4.11 5.14
C LEU A 103 -6.32 -3.79 5.66
N LEU A 104 -6.48 -2.61 6.28
CA LEU A 104 -7.80 -2.07 6.67
C LEU A 104 -8.82 -2.17 5.54
N ASP A 105 -8.41 -1.79 4.33
CA ASP A 105 -9.27 -1.69 3.15
C ASP A 105 -8.48 -2.15 1.92
N LYS A 106 -8.64 -3.42 1.51
CA LYS A 106 -7.82 -4.02 0.44
C LYS A 106 -7.92 -3.29 -0.90
N LYS A 107 -9.14 -2.92 -1.32
CA LYS A 107 -9.42 -2.40 -2.67
C LYS A 107 -8.79 -1.02 -2.92
N PRO A 108 -8.89 -0.02 -2.02
CA PRO A 108 -8.18 1.25 -2.15
C PRO A 108 -6.67 1.07 -2.33
N TYR A 109 -6.02 0.23 -1.53
CA TYR A 109 -4.57 -0.02 -1.66
C TYR A 109 -4.23 -0.68 -3.00
N GLN A 110 -5.02 -1.65 -3.44
CA GLN A 110 -4.81 -2.31 -4.73
C GLN A 110 -4.85 -1.33 -5.90
N VAL A 111 -5.91 -0.51 -5.95
CA VAL A 111 -6.07 0.47 -7.03
C VAL A 111 -5.00 1.55 -6.93
N PHE A 112 -4.71 2.03 -5.72
CA PHE A 112 -3.72 3.08 -5.50
C PHE A 112 -2.35 2.68 -6.04
N TYR A 113 -1.79 1.58 -5.54
CA TYR A 113 -0.45 1.16 -5.92
C TYR A 113 -0.38 0.65 -7.35
N ALA A 114 -1.41 -0.05 -7.86
CA ALA A 114 -1.39 -0.51 -9.25
C ALA A 114 -1.38 0.65 -10.24
N VAL A 115 -2.27 1.64 -10.05
CA VAL A 115 -2.36 2.79 -10.96
C VAL A 115 -1.19 3.74 -10.79
N LEU A 116 -0.76 4.02 -9.56
CA LEU A 116 0.40 4.87 -9.31
C LEU A 116 1.67 4.29 -9.95
N SER A 117 1.89 2.99 -9.83
CA SER A 117 3.03 2.33 -10.46
C SER A 117 2.92 2.29 -11.99
N ALA A 118 1.72 2.13 -12.54
CA ALA A 118 1.49 2.23 -13.99
C ALA A 118 1.76 3.65 -14.51
N LEU A 119 1.31 4.68 -13.80
CA LEU A 119 1.59 6.08 -14.14
C LEU A 119 3.09 6.38 -14.05
N SER A 120 3.79 5.86 -13.04
CA SER A 120 5.24 5.94 -12.94
C SER A 120 5.94 5.27 -14.12
N PHE A 121 5.57 4.03 -14.44
CA PHE A 121 6.12 3.32 -15.60
C PHE A 121 5.93 4.13 -16.88
N LEU A 122 4.70 4.60 -17.12
CA LEU A 122 4.38 5.43 -18.27
C LEU A 122 5.26 6.68 -18.27
N ALA A 123 5.35 7.41 -17.15
CA ALA A 123 6.16 8.62 -17.04
C ALA A 123 7.62 8.40 -17.50
N PHE A 124 8.32 7.39 -16.97
CA PHE A 124 9.71 7.12 -17.34
C PHE A 124 9.86 6.54 -18.76
N PHE A 125 9.00 5.59 -19.13
CA PHE A 125 9.07 4.92 -20.42
C PHE A 125 8.73 5.88 -21.56
N GLY A 126 7.62 6.60 -21.46
CA GLY A 126 7.20 7.59 -22.44
C GLY A 126 8.17 8.77 -22.53
N TYR A 127 8.74 9.23 -21.40
CA TYR A 127 9.82 10.25 -21.44
C TYR A 127 11.01 9.75 -22.26
N SER A 128 11.42 8.50 -22.08
CA SER A 128 12.53 7.89 -22.81
C SER A 128 12.23 7.77 -24.31
N LEU A 129 10.99 7.42 -24.68
CA LEU A 129 10.56 7.36 -26.08
C LEU A 129 10.50 8.75 -26.72
N VAL A 130 9.92 9.73 -26.04
CA VAL A 130 9.84 11.12 -26.53
C VAL A 130 11.25 11.66 -26.76
N ARG A 131 12.17 11.44 -25.83
CA ARG A 131 13.58 11.85 -25.98
C ARG A 131 14.27 11.17 -27.16
N LEU A 132 13.93 9.91 -27.47
CA LEU A 132 14.56 9.15 -28.54
C LEU A 132 14.05 9.55 -29.93
N TYR A 133 12.75 9.80 -30.06
CA TYR A 133 12.11 10.00 -31.37
C TYR A 133 11.70 11.44 -31.65
N ALA A 134 11.34 12.22 -30.64
CA ALA A 134 10.92 13.60 -30.77
C ALA A 134 12.07 14.52 -30.32
N GLY A 135 13.01 14.80 -31.22
CA GLY A 135 14.22 15.58 -30.93
C GLY A 135 14.01 17.05 -30.51
N GLY A 136 12.75 17.49 -30.32
CA GLY A 136 12.39 18.85 -29.91
C GLY A 136 11.99 18.91 -28.42
N ILE A 137 12.55 19.89 -27.70
CA ILE A 137 12.29 20.08 -26.26
C ILE A 137 10.81 20.35 -25.92
N VAL A 138 10.06 20.93 -26.85
CA VAL A 138 8.62 21.19 -26.69
C VAL A 138 7.84 19.90 -26.46
N TYR A 139 8.18 18.81 -27.17
CA TYR A 139 7.51 17.52 -26.99
C TYR A 139 7.76 16.93 -25.61
N VAL A 140 8.95 17.15 -25.05
CA VAL A 140 9.29 16.73 -23.68
C VAL A 140 8.43 17.49 -22.67
N TYR A 141 8.28 18.81 -22.81
CA TYR A 141 7.43 19.59 -21.91
C TYR A 141 5.95 19.23 -22.02
N LEU A 142 5.43 19.07 -23.24
CA LEU A 142 4.05 18.63 -23.45
C LEU A 142 3.81 17.25 -22.83
N TYR A 143 4.78 16.34 -22.97
CA TYR A 143 4.71 15.03 -22.35
C TYR A 143 4.66 15.11 -20.82
N ILE A 144 5.56 15.88 -20.19
CA ILE A 144 5.57 16.07 -18.74
C ILE A 144 4.23 16.66 -18.27
N LEU A 145 3.69 17.65 -18.99
CA LEU A 145 2.40 18.26 -18.66
C LEU A 145 1.25 17.24 -18.75
N SER A 146 1.28 16.36 -19.76
CA SER A 146 0.28 15.30 -19.93
C SER A 146 0.31 14.29 -18.77
N VAL A 147 1.51 13.89 -18.33
CA VAL A 147 1.69 13.00 -17.16
C VAL A 147 1.18 13.69 -15.90
N ALA A 148 1.51 14.96 -15.69
CA ALA A 148 1.02 15.72 -14.54
C ALA A 148 -0.51 15.80 -14.52
N ALA A 149 -1.15 16.07 -15.66
CA ALA A 149 -2.60 16.06 -15.79
C ALA A 149 -3.20 14.68 -15.45
N LEU A 150 -2.60 13.59 -15.94
CA LEU A 150 -3.03 12.22 -15.60
C LEU A 150 -2.94 11.93 -14.10
N VAL A 151 -1.87 12.37 -13.42
CA VAL A 151 -1.75 12.22 -11.96
C VAL A 151 -2.86 12.99 -11.24
N LEU A 152 -3.18 14.21 -11.68
CA LEU A 152 -4.26 15.01 -11.08
C LEU A 152 -5.65 14.37 -11.31
N ILE A 153 -5.90 13.86 -12.51
CA ILE A 153 -7.14 13.13 -12.84
C ILE A 153 -7.26 11.88 -11.97
N PHE A 154 -6.17 11.11 -11.84
CA PHE A 154 -6.15 9.92 -10.99
C PHE A 154 -6.41 10.28 -9.52
N ARG A 155 -5.77 11.34 -9.00
CA ARG A 155 -6.02 11.82 -7.64
C ARG A 155 -7.48 12.16 -7.42
N TRP A 156 -8.10 12.88 -8.36
CA TRP A 156 -9.51 13.23 -8.30
C TRP A 156 -10.41 11.99 -8.34
N TYR A 157 -10.15 11.07 -9.27
CA TYR A 157 -10.87 9.80 -9.41
C TYR A 157 -10.78 8.96 -8.13
N PHE A 158 -9.58 8.82 -7.57
CA PHE A 158 -9.33 8.03 -6.37
C PHE A 158 -10.10 8.60 -5.18
N LYS A 159 -10.01 9.91 -4.96
CA LYS A 159 -10.75 10.59 -3.89
C LYS A 159 -12.26 10.44 -4.07
N ARG A 160 -12.78 10.55 -5.29
CA ARG A 160 -14.22 10.41 -5.55
C ARG A 160 -14.74 8.98 -5.32
N THR A 161 -13.92 7.98 -5.63
CA THR A 161 -14.33 6.57 -5.63
C THR A 161 -14.13 5.90 -4.28
N PHE A 162 -13.03 6.25 -3.59
CA PHE A 162 -12.62 5.60 -2.34
C PHE A 162 -12.52 6.56 -1.16
N GLY A 163 -12.63 7.87 -1.39
CA GLY A 163 -12.50 8.86 -0.32
C GLY A 163 -13.62 8.75 0.70
N ARG A 164 -13.26 8.84 1.99
CA ARG A 164 -14.20 8.97 3.10
C ARG A 164 -13.73 10.03 4.08
N ASP A 165 -14.68 10.65 4.77
CA ASP A 165 -14.43 11.72 5.74
C ASP A 165 -14.30 11.18 7.18
N TYR A 166 -14.08 9.88 7.34
CA TYR A 166 -13.92 9.23 8.64
C TYR A 166 -12.88 8.10 8.56
N THR A 167 -12.34 7.74 9.72
CA THR A 167 -11.44 6.59 9.88
C THR A 167 -11.69 5.92 11.23
N TYR A 168 -10.99 4.82 11.50
CA TYR A 168 -11.09 4.09 12.76
C TYR A 168 -9.79 4.19 13.55
N GLY A 169 -9.92 4.22 14.87
CA GLY A 169 -8.78 4.20 15.78
C GLY A 169 -9.10 3.47 17.08
N VAL A 170 -8.05 3.19 17.85
CA VAL A 170 -8.14 2.55 19.17
C VAL A 170 -7.78 3.57 20.24
N VAL A 171 -8.59 3.67 21.29
CA VAL A 171 -8.31 4.54 22.43
C VAL A 171 -7.12 3.97 23.21
N GLU A 172 -6.02 4.73 23.32
CA GLU A 172 -4.86 4.35 24.14
C GLU A 172 -4.99 4.88 25.58
N GLU A 173 -5.43 6.13 25.74
CA GLU A 173 -5.39 6.83 27.02
C GLU A 173 -6.52 7.86 27.11
N VAL A 174 -7.13 7.95 28.28
CA VAL A 174 -8.15 8.96 28.61
C VAL A 174 -7.59 9.83 29.74
N LYS A 175 -7.47 11.14 29.49
CA LYS A 175 -6.95 12.12 30.45
C LYS A 175 -7.86 13.34 30.48
N ASN A 176 -8.58 13.51 31.59
CA ASN A 176 -9.54 14.61 31.78
C ASN A 176 -10.50 14.69 30.57
N ASP A 177 -10.50 15.82 29.86
CA ASP A 177 -11.37 16.10 28.70
C ASP A 177 -10.74 15.75 27.34
N VAL A 178 -9.59 15.06 27.32
CA VAL A 178 -8.94 14.65 26.07
C VAL A 178 -8.62 13.16 26.05
N ILE A 179 -8.74 12.59 24.86
CA ILE A 179 -8.52 11.17 24.60
C ILE A 179 -7.45 11.03 23.55
N LYS A 180 -6.50 10.14 23.84
CA LYS A 180 -5.44 9.78 22.93
C LYS A 180 -5.88 8.57 22.11
N VAL A 181 -6.09 8.78 20.82
CA VAL A 181 -6.51 7.74 19.88
C VAL A 181 -5.35 7.41 18.96
N PHE A 182 -5.02 6.13 18.87
CA PHE A 182 -4.13 5.61 17.85
C PHE A 182 -4.93 5.32 16.57
N VAL A 183 -4.57 5.97 15.49
CA VAL A 183 -5.19 5.81 14.17
C VAL A 183 -4.16 5.16 13.26
N HIS A 184 -4.56 4.10 12.58
CA HIS A 184 -3.71 3.41 11.61
C HIS A 184 -3.62 4.21 10.30
N ASP A 185 -2.71 3.82 9.42
CA ASP A 185 -2.63 4.34 8.05
C ASP A 185 -3.95 4.05 7.31
N ASP A 186 -4.60 5.06 6.75
CA ASP A 186 -5.85 4.89 6.02
C ASP A 186 -5.82 5.72 4.75
N ILE A 187 -5.60 5.05 3.62
CA ILE A 187 -5.47 5.69 2.31
C ILE A 187 -6.80 6.24 1.79
N ALA A 188 -7.94 5.66 2.22
CA ALA A 188 -9.28 6.11 1.85
C ALA A 188 -9.64 7.40 2.58
N ALA A 189 -9.27 7.49 3.86
CA ALA A 189 -9.41 8.73 4.64
C ALA A 189 -8.24 9.73 4.45
N ASN A 190 -7.18 9.34 3.73
CA ASN A 190 -5.94 10.11 3.59
C ASN A 190 -5.32 10.52 4.95
N VAL A 191 -5.42 9.62 5.95
CA VAL A 191 -4.89 9.85 7.30
C VAL A 191 -3.59 9.09 7.47
N LYS A 192 -2.60 9.79 8.05
CA LYS A 192 -1.31 9.18 8.41
C LYS A 192 -1.41 8.43 9.73
N PRO A 193 -0.69 7.30 9.88
CA PRO A 193 -0.64 6.57 11.14
C PRO A 193 -0.07 7.45 12.25
N GLY A 194 -0.66 7.38 13.44
CA GLY A 194 -0.20 8.18 14.56
C GLY A 194 -1.15 8.25 15.74
N ARG A 195 -0.69 8.96 16.77
CA ARG A 195 -1.46 9.21 18.00
C ARG A 195 -1.99 10.63 17.97
N TYR A 196 -3.30 10.75 18.13
CA TYR A 196 -4.00 12.03 18.05
C TYR A 196 -4.75 12.28 19.35
N TRP A 197 -4.60 13.49 19.89
CA TRP A 197 -5.40 13.97 21.01
C TRP A 197 -6.70 14.56 20.48
N LEU A 198 -7.83 13.98 20.90
CA LEU A 198 -9.16 14.36 20.47
C LEU A 198 -10.02 14.72 21.70
N PRO A 199 -11.07 15.54 21.55
CA PRO A 199 -12.01 15.81 22.64
C PRO A 199 -12.63 14.53 23.18
N ALA A 200 -12.79 14.45 24.50
CA ALA A 200 -13.41 13.29 25.13
C ALA A 200 -14.89 13.16 24.77
N VAL A 201 -15.33 11.90 24.66
CA VAL A 201 -16.73 11.52 24.41
C VAL A 201 -17.12 10.53 25.51
N PRO A 202 -18.38 10.54 25.99
CA PRO A 202 -18.87 9.51 26.89
C PRO A 202 -18.57 8.11 26.34
N ASP A 203 -18.33 7.16 27.24
CA ASP A 203 -18.07 5.74 26.90
C ASP A 203 -16.77 5.45 26.13
N ALA A 204 -15.87 6.41 25.96
CA ALA A 204 -14.56 6.15 25.36
C ALA A 204 -13.56 5.68 26.43
N GLU A 205 -13.38 4.37 26.58
CA GLU A 205 -12.38 3.74 27.47
C GLU A 205 -11.16 3.22 26.70
N PRO A 206 -9.98 3.09 27.36
CA PRO A 206 -8.82 2.45 26.76
C PRO A 206 -9.13 1.07 26.18
N GLY A 207 -8.67 0.81 24.96
CA GLY A 207 -8.91 -0.41 24.20
C GLY A 207 -10.17 -0.42 23.34
N ARG A 208 -11.05 0.58 23.44
CA ARG A 208 -12.25 0.67 22.58
C ARG A 208 -11.90 1.17 21.17
N VAL A 209 -12.63 0.67 20.18
CA VAL A 209 -12.56 1.14 18.80
C VAL A 209 -13.50 2.33 18.62
N VAL A 210 -13.00 3.39 18.02
CA VAL A 210 -13.74 4.63 17.79
C VAL A 210 -13.72 5.00 16.31
N LYS A 211 -14.86 5.52 15.84
CA LYS A 211 -14.97 6.16 14.53
C LYS A 211 -14.64 7.63 14.67
N VAL A 212 -13.67 8.10 13.91
CA VAL A 212 -13.12 9.44 14.02
C VAL A 212 -13.41 10.22 12.75
N LEU A 213 -14.01 11.41 12.89
CA LEU A 213 -14.17 12.36 11.81
C LEU A 213 -12.81 12.91 11.40
N VAL A 214 -12.59 12.96 10.10
CA VAL A 214 -11.36 13.46 9.51
C VAL A 214 -11.67 14.69 8.67
N GLU A 215 -10.92 15.75 8.88
CA GLU A 215 -10.97 16.95 8.05
C GLU A 215 -9.93 16.86 6.94
N ASP A 216 -10.40 16.89 5.70
CA ASP A 216 -9.52 16.90 4.53
C ASP A 216 -8.80 18.24 4.38
N ARG A 217 -7.55 18.17 3.94
CA ARG A 217 -6.71 19.34 3.70
C ARG A 217 -6.18 19.28 2.28
N THR A 218 -6.39 20.35 1.51
CA THR A 218 -5.97 20.40 0.10
C THR A 218 -4.45 20.16 -0.01
N PHE A 219 -4.07 19.14 -0.78
CA PHE A 219 -2.67 18.70 -0.97
C PHE A 219 -1.92 18.27 0.30
N ARG A 220 -2.63 18.01 1.42
CA ARG A 220 -2.04 17.52 2.66
C ARG A 220 -2.79 16.29 3.15
N SER A 221 -2.20 15.60 4.12
CA SER A 221 -2.91 14.52 4.81
C SER A 221 -4.02 15.09 5.68
N ALA A 222 -5.13 14.37 5.70
CA ALA A 222 -6.31 14.71 6.45
C ALA A 222 -6.05 14.59 7.96
N ARG A 223 -6.76 15.36 8.79
CA ARG A 223 -6.54 15.40 10.24
C ARG A 223 -7.71 14.78 11.00
N PRO A 224 -7.47 13.86 11.94
CA PRO A 224 -8.47 13.49 12.94
C PRO A 224 -8.92 14.72 13.75
N VAL A 225 -10.24 14.95 13.85
CA VAL A 225 -10.82 16.13 14.53
C VAL A 225 -11.66 15.77 15.75
N ARG A 226 -12.60 14.83 15.61
CA ARG A 226 -13.53 14.45 16.68
C ARG A 226 -13.96 12.99 16.56
N ILE A 227 -14.30 12.37 17.69
CA ILE A 227 -14.92 11.04 17.71
C ILE A 227 -16.42 11.20 17.38
N ILE A 228 -16.93 10.37 16.48
CA ILE A 228 -18.34 10.37 16.06
C ILE A 228 -19.10 9.25 16.77
N GLU A 229 -18.49 8.05 16.83
CA GLU A 229 -19.12 6.84 17.37
C GLU A 229 -18.07 6.05 18.16
N VAL A 230 -18.50 5.42 19.26
CA VAL A 230 -17.70 4.49 20.06
C VAL A 230 -18.31 3.10 19.92
N TYR A 231 -17.54 2.13 19.46
CA TYR A 231 -17.99 0.75 19.37
C TYR A 231 -17.81 0.08 20.74
N LEU A 232 -18.92 -0.35 21.34
CA LEU A 232 -18.92 -1.15 22.55
C LEU A 232 -18.39 -2.57 22.21
N PRO A 233 -17.61 -3.20 23.09
CA PRO A 233 -17.09 -4.53 22.82
C PRO A 233 -18.23 -5.55 22.74
N GLN A 234 -18.61 -5.94 21.51
CA GLN A 234 -19.14 -7.29 21.31
C GLN A 234 -17.95 -8.25 21.41
N SER A 235 -18.12 -9.24 22.28
CA SER A 235 -17.19 -10.31 22.65
C SER A 235 -16.12 -10.66 21.61
N SER A 236 -14.86 -10.56 22.07
CA SER A 236 -13.68 -11.30 21.62
C SER A 236 -13.86 -12.21 20.39
N GLN A 237 -13.15 -11.86 19.31
CA GLN A 237 -13.10 -12.52 17.99
C GLN A 237 -14.10 -11.97 16.95
N SER A 238 -13.82 -10.77 16.43
CA SER A 238 -14.16 -10.51 15.04
C SER A 238 -13.26 -9.43 14.45
N SER A 239 -12.74 -9.76 13.28
CA SER A 239 -12.01 -8.91 12.34
C SER A 239 -12.67 -7.54 12.21
N THR A 240 -11.86 -6.48 12.17
CA THR A 240 -12.29 -5.08 11.97
C THR A 240 -12.94 -4.89 10.60
N GLU A 241 -14.21 -5.27 10.47
CA GLU A 241 -15.25 -4.78 9.55
C GLU A 241 -16.56 -5.55 9.82
N PRO A 242 -17.71 -4.89 10.03
CA PRO A 242 -18.99 -5.57 9.98
C PRO A 242 -19.33 -5.87 8.52
N LYS A 243 -19.30 -7.16 8.14
CA LYS A 243 -19.87 -7.61 6.86
C LYS A 243 -21.36 -7.24 6.84
N ASN A 244 -21.74 -6.44 5.85
CA ASN A 244 -23.12 -6.04 5.60
C ASN A 244 -24.07 -7.24 5.68
N ALA A 245 -25.07 -7.15 6.55
CA ALA A 245 -26.27 -7.96 6.48
C ALA A 245 -27.09 -7.45 5.29
N THR A 246 -27.21 -8.28 4.27
CA THR A 246 -28.15 -8.08 3.16
C THR A 246 -29.56 -8.40 3.65
N GLU A 247 -30.53 -7.57 3.24
CA GLU A 247 -31.96 -7.92 3.20
C GLU A 247 -32.21 -9.20 2.38
#